data_AF-A0A8T4G2D3-F1
#
_entry.id   AF-A0A8T4G2D3-F1
#
_cell.length_a   1.000
_cell.length_b   1.000
_cell.length_c   1.000
_cell.angle_alpha   90.00
_cell.angle_beta   90.00
_cell.angle_gamma   90.00
#
_symmetry.space_group_name_H-M   'P 1'
#
loop_
_entity.id
_entity.type
_entity.pdbx_description
1 polymer ?
#
loop_
_entity_poly.entity_id
_entity_poly.type
_entity_poly.pdbx_seq_one_letter_code
_entity_poly.pdbx_strand_id
1 'polypeptide(L)'
;MKRIGEHKAKKGLIRFEIEERDGIAENVKITGDFFIYPENTIEELEEKLKGHKLEELEHIIDEFFAMRLDVEMPYINVEDFKIALKNALRGENE
;
A
#
# COMPACT_ATOMS: atom_id res chain seq x y z
N MET A 1 -9.15 9.32 -11.43
CA MET A 1 -9.74 7.96 -11.48
C MET A 1 -9.52 7.31 -10.14
N LYS A 2 -10.51 6.59 -9.61
CA LYS A 2 -10.32 5.81 -8.38
C LYS A 2 -9.93 4.39 -8.75
N ARG A 3 -8.89 3.87 -8.12
CA ARG A 3 -8.39 2.50 -8.24
C ARG A 3 -8.49 1.81 -6.89
N ILE A 4 -8.92 0.57 -6.90
CA ILE A 4 -9.07 -0.22 -5.67
C ILE A 4 -8.46 -1.58 -5.93
N GLY A 5 -7.67 -2.07 -5.00
CA GLY A 5 -7.09 -3.41 -5.04
C GLY A 5 -6.99 -3.98 -3.66
N GLU A 6 -7.24 -5.27 -3.54
CA GLU A 6 -7.09 -5.98 -2.29
C GLU A 6 -6.23 -7.22 -2.47
N HIS A 7 -5.59 -7.65 -1.40
CA HIS A 7 -4.80 -8.85 -1.32
C HIS A 7 -5.05 -9.56 -0.01
N LYS A 8 -5.36 -10.85 -0.09
CA LYS A 8 -5.52 -11.73 1.06
C LYS A 8 -4.16 -12.35 1.36
N ALA A 9 -3.52 -11.83 2.40
CA ALA A 9 -2.29 -12.38 2.92
C ALA A 9 -2.55 -13.74 3.61
N LYS A 10 -1.48 -14.40 4.05
CA LYS A 10 -1.60 -15.69 4.76
C LYS A 10 -2.49 -15.61 6.00
N LYS A 11 -2.45 -14.48 6.70
CA LYS A 11 -3.47 -14.03 7.66
C LYS A 11 -3.66 -12.55 7.47
N GLY A 12 -4.91 -12.13 7.27
CA GLY A 12 -5.28 -10.74 7.10
C GLY A 12 -5.60 -10.35 5.66
N LEU A 13 -6.13 -9.14 5.52
CA LEU A 13 -6.52 -8.54 4.24
C LEU A 13 -5.87 -7.17 4.15
N ILE A 14 -5.22 -6.85 3.03
CA ILE A 14 -4.70 -5.51 2.75
C ILE A 14 -5.48 -4.95 1.56
N ARG A 15 -5.97 -3.72 1.69
CA ARG A 15 -6.75 -3.03 0.66
C ARG A 15 -6.15 -1.65 0.42
N PHE A 16 -5.82 -1.40 -0.85
CA PHE A 16 -5.41 -0.09 -1.35
C PHE A 16 -6.57 0.58 -2.07
N GLU A 17 -6.80 1.84 -1.76
CA GLU A 17 -7.65 2.76 -2.51
C GLU A 17 -6.78 3.93 -2.97
N ILE A 18 -6.60 4.08 -4.28
CA ILE A 18 -5.73 5.10 -4.86
C ILE A 18 -6.60 6.02 -5.72
N GLU A 19 -6.60 7.31 -5.40
CA GLU A 19 -7.16 8.34 -6.26
C GLU A 19 -6.03 8.85 -7.16
N GLU A 20 -6.10 8.49 -8.44
CA GLU A 20 -5.13 8.89 -9.45
C GLU A 20 -5.62 10.12 -10.23
N ARG A 21 -4.71 11.03 -10.56
CA ARG A 21 -4.91 12.09 -11.55
C ARG A 21 -3.68 12.20 -12.44
N ASP A 22 -3.86 12.08 -13.75
CA ASP A 22 -2.78 12.23 -14.74
C ASP A 22 -1.55 11.33 -14.45
N GLY A 23 -1.75 10.09 -13.99
CA GLY A 23 -0.67 9.16 -13.63
C GLY A 23 -0.08 9.35 -12.22
N ILE A 24 -0.58 10.31 -11.45
CA ILE A 24 -0.11 10.66 -10.10
C ILE A 24 -1.12 10.20 -9.07
N ALA A 25 -0.66 9.58 -7.98
CA ALA A 25 -1.48 9.22 -6.83
C ALA A 25 -1.78 10.47 -5.98
N GLU A 26 -2.90 11.15 -6.25
CA GLU A 26 -3.34 12.33 -5.49
C GLU A 26 -3.75 11.97 -4.06
N ASN A 27 -4.24 10.75 -3.85
CA ASN A 27 -4.60 10.24 -2.54
C ASN A 27 -4.39 8.73 -2.49
N VAL A 28 -3.89 8.22 -1.37
CA VAL A 28 -3.68 6.80 -1.14
C VAL A 28 -4.24 6.46 0.22
N LYS A 29 -5.09 5.44 0.28
CA LYS A 29 -5.64 4.93 1.50
C LYS A 29 -5.39 3.42 1.59
N ILE A 30 -4.82 2.99 2.70
CA ILE A 30 -4.46 1.62 3.01
C ILE A 30 -5.30 1.19 4.20
N THR A 31 -6.16 0.22 3.97
CA THR A 31 -7.04 -0.34 5.01
C THR A 31 -6.96 -1.85 5.00
N GLY A 32 -7.43 -2.50 6.05
CA GLY A 32 -7.34 -3.94 6.10
C GLY A 32 -7.49 -4.52 7.49
N ASP A 33 -7.48 -5.85 7.54
CA ASP A 33 -7.37 -6.62 8.77
C ASP A 33 -5.93 -7.13 8.86
N PHE A 34 -5.02 -6.26 9.30
CA PHE A 34 -3.62 -6.61 9.49
C PHE A 34 -3.07 -5.89 10.72
N PHE A 35 -1.98 -6.42 11.26
CA PHE A 35 -1.32 -5.85 12.43
C PHE A 35 0.02 -5.26 11.99
N ILE A 36 0.24 -4.02 12.39
CA ILE A 36 1.51 -3.32 12.18
C ILE A 36 1.79 -2.44 13.37
N TYR A 37 3.04 -2.45 13.81
CA TYR A 37 3.52 -1.64 14.92
C TYR A 37 4.79 -0.91 14.49
N PRO A 38 4.90 0.41 14.74
CA PRO A 38 3.88 1.26 15.35
C PRO A 38 2.71 1.58 14.38
N GLU A 39 1.52 1.87 14.90
CA GLU A 39 0.28 2.02 14.11
C GLU A 39 0.34 3.18 13.09
N ASN A 40 1.07 4.26 13.43
CA ASN A 40 1.29 5.41 12.54
C ASN A 40 2.09 5.08 11.28
N THR A 41 2.70 3.89 11.21
CA THR A 41 3.46 3.45 10.02
C THR A 41 2.61 3.46 8.75
N ILE A 42 1.31 3.16 8.86
CA ILE A 42 0.41 3.17 7.70
C ILE A 42 0.10 4.60 7.25
N GLU A 43 -0.21 5.49 8.18
CA GLU A 43 -0.45 6.90 7.87
C GLU A 43 0.77 7.53 7.19
N GLU A 44 1.97 7.24 7.69
CA GLU A 44 3.22 7.71 7.09
C GLU A 44 3.46 7.12 5.70
N LEU A 45 3.10 5.86 5.48
CA LEU A 45 3.19 5.22 4.16
C LEU A 45 2.20 5.85 3.18
N GLU A 46 0.95 6.10 3.59
CA GLU A 46 -0.08 6.76 2.78
C GLU A 46 0.39 8.17 2.35
N GLU A 47 0.89 8.97 3.28
CA GLU A 47 1.44 10.30 2.98
C GLU A 47 2.65 10.23 2.05
N LYS A 48 3.51 9.22 2.23
CA LYS A 48 4.70 9.03 1.39
C LYS A 48 4.36 8.64 -0.05
N LEU A 49 3.26 7.92 -0.26
CA LEU A 49 2.81 7.51 -1.60
C LEU A 49 2.06 8.64 -2.32
N LYS A 50 1.51 9.61 -1.57
CA LYS A 50 0.78 10.74 -2.12
C LYS A 50 1.69 11.67 -2.92
N GLY A 51 1.21 12.11 -4.08
CA GLY A 51 1.92 13.01 -5.00
C GLY A 51 2.98 12.34 -5.87
N HIS A 52 3.13 11.01 -5.77
CA HIS A 52 4.05 10.24 -6.59
C HIS A 52 3.36 9.56 -7.77
N LYS A 53 4.14 9.22 -8.80
CA LYS A 53 3.62 8.49 -9.96
C LYS A 53 3.27 7.06 -9.58
N LEU A 54 2.23 6.51 -10.20
CA LEU A 54 1.79 5.12 -9.96
C LEU A 54 2.90 4.08 -10.15
N GLU A 55 3.79 4.31 -11.12
CA GLU A 55 4.94 3.44 -11.41
C GLU A 55 6.03 3.48 -10.32
N GLU A 56 6.10 4.54 -9.52
CA GLU A 56 7.09 4.71 -8.45
C GLU A 56 6.61 4.15 -7.10
N LEU A 57 5.29 3.98 -6.93
CA LEU A 57 4.70 3.56 -5.66
C LEU A 57 5.28 2.24 -5.14
N GLU A 58 5.55 1.28 -6.03
CA GLU A 58 6.16 0.00 -5.65
C GLU A 58 7.57 0.19 -5.05
N HIS A 59 8.38 1.06 -5.65
CA HIS A 59 9.72 1.37 -5.15
C HIS A 59 9.68 2.11 -3.82
N ILE A 60 8.74 3.05 -3.67
CA ILE A 60 8.54 3.82 -2.45
C ILE A 60 8.17 2.91 -1.28
N ILE A 61 7.29 1.92 -1.49
CA ILE A 61 6.95 0.92 -0.48
C ILE A 61 8.20 0.16 -0.04
N ASP A 62 8.99 -0.34 -1.00
CA ASP A 62 10.19 -1.13 -0.71
C ASP A 62 11.22 -0.31 0.11
N GLU A 63 11.50 0.93 -0.31
CA GLU A 63 12.39 1.84 0.41
C GLU A 63 11.87 2.19 1.81
N PHE A 64 10.56 2.46 1.94
CA PHE A 64 9.95 2.83 3.21
C PHE A 64 10.13 1.74 4.27
N PHE A 65 9.88 0.48 3.90
CA PHE A 65 10.06 -0.65 4.82
C PHE A 65 11.53 -1.05 4.98
N ALA A 66 12.36 -0.93 3.95
CA ALA A 66 13.79 -1.25 4.04
C ALA A 66 14.54 -0.33 5.02
N MET A 67 14.12 0.94 5.14
CA MET A 67 14.71 1.89 6.09
C MET A 67 14.19 1.75 7.51
N ARG A 68 13.14 0.95 7.75
CA ARG A 68 12.47 0.81 9.06
C ARG A 68 12.71 -0.56 9.67
N LEU A 69 13.72 -0.62 10.54
CA LEU A 69 14.00 -1.81 11.36
C LEU A 69 13.10 -1.92 12.60
N ASP A 70 12.37 -0.86 12.95
CA ASP A 70 11.47 -0.84 14.12
C ASP A 70 10.04 -1.29 13.80
N VAL A 71 9.72 -1.48 12.51
CA VAL A 71 8.38 -1.87 12.08
C VAL A 71 8.20 -3.37 12.24
N GLU A 72 7.22 -3.75 13.07
CA GLU A 72 6.79 -5.13 13.26
C GLU A 72 5.47 -5.39 12.53
N MET A 73 5.46 -6.42 11.68
CA MET A 73 4.31 -6.82 10.87
C MET A 73 4.05 -8.32 11.04
N PRO A 74 3.38 -8.76 12.11
CA PRO A 74 3.12 -10.17 12.32
C PRO A 74 2.16 -10.71 11.26
N TYR A 75 2.54 -11.84 10.66
CA TYR A 75 1.76 -12.63 9.69
C TYR A 75 1.59 -12.05 8.27
N ILE A 76 2.08 -10.83 8.02
CA ILE A 76 2.13 -10.20 6.71
C ILE A 76 3.58 -9.77 6.40
N ASN A 77 3.88 -9.47 5.15
CA ASN A 77 5.16 -8.90 4.75
C ASN A 77 5.00 -7.78 3.72
N VAL A 78 6.10 -7.14 3.37
CA VAL A 78 6.13 -6.05 2.37
C VAL A 78 5.61 -6.52 1.00
N GLU A 79 5.83 -7.79 0.64
CA GLU A 79 5.33 -8.36 -0.61
C GLU A 79 3.80 -8.38 -0.66
N ASP A 80 3.12 -8.63 0.46
CA ASP A 80 1.66 -8.57 0.55
C ASP A 80 1.12 -7.16 0.20
N PHE A 81 1.80 -6.09 0.64
CA PHE A 81 1.45 -4.72 0.26
C PHE A 81 1.67 -4.47 -1.23
N LYS A 82 2.79 -4.93 -1.79
CA LYS A 82 3.09 -4.78 -3.22
C LYS A 82 2.06 -5.52 -4.09
N ILE A 83 1.60 -6.69 -3.67
CA ILE A 83 0.54 -7.42 -4.38
C ILE A 83 -0.77 -6.63 -4.35
N ALA A 84 -1.17 -6.11 -3.18
CA ALA A 84 -2.36 -5.27 -3.04
C ALA A 84 -2.30 -4.02 -3.94
N LEU A 85 -1.15 -3.34 -3.95
CA LEU A 85 -0.87 -2.21 -4.83
C LEU A 85 -0.99 -2.62 -6.30
N LYS A 86 -0.33 -3.71 -6.72
CA LYS A 86 -0.40 -4.22 -8.10
C LYS A 86 -1.84 -4.51 -8.52
N ASN A 87 -2.65 -5.09 -7.63
CA ASN A 87 -4.06 -5.35 -7.90
C ASN A 87 -4.82 -4.02 -8.12
N ALA A 88 -4.54 -3.00 -7.31
CA ALA A 88 -5.16 -1.68 -7.47
C ALA A 88 -4.76 -1.04 -8.81
N LEU A 89 -3.48 -1.13 -9.18
CA LEU A 89 -2.96 -0.60 -10.44
C LEU A 89 -3.51 -1.33 -11.66
N ARG A 90 -3.74 -2.65 -11.57
CA ARG A 90 -4.29 -3.48 -12.66
C ARG A 90 -5.78 -3.26 -12.90
N GLY A 91 -6.52 -2.78 -11.90
CA GLY A 91 -7.91 -2.38 -12.06
C GLY A 91 -8.82 -3.54 -12.47
N GLU A 92 -8.72 -4.68 -11.78
CA GLU A 92 -9.75 -5.71 -11.86
C GLU A 92 -10.99 -5.20 -11.09
N ASN A 93 -11.80 -4.43 -11.81
CA ASN A 93 -13.21 -4.25 -11.47
C ASN A 93 -13.86 -5.63 -11.57
N GLU A 94 -14.21 -6.24 -10.44
CA GLU A 94 -15.32 -7.20 -10.40
C GLU A 94 -16.65 -6.44 -10.51
#